data_AF-A0AAD4R385-F1
#
_entry.id   AF-A0AAD4R385-F1
#
_cell.length_a   1.000
_cell.length_b   1.000
_cell.length_c   1.000
_cell.angle_alpha   90.00
_cell.angle_beta   90.00
_cell.angle_gamma   90.00
#
_symmetry.space_group_name_H-M   'P 1'
#
loop_
_entity.id
_entity.type
_entity.pdbx_description
1 polymer ?
#
loop_
_entity_poly.entity_id
_entity_poly.type
_entity_poly.pdbx_seq_one_letter_code
_entity_poly.pdbx_strand_id
1 'polypeptide(L)'
;MSLRTYFLDSAEFNLYYNCSSYDVNSIPLKQRAHPYRGLLLIMLGSVLEICYVPCIYAMLCRRQRAQHCYRLMLFLGICEMISLSTDAIMVGMWTLEGSVYCSQPFAIYWICTLGEFLWQIQAVLLISLAINRCLTIYDQYLADRLFKGSRIAVWMMFPILYSSCIVWFAPPLIYNSMMTGLFLNPHLNYLPDNDYYYKPPLFTIHNISTVTIVVMVYLVFAILFFQKLKTIDASRGFLKHAKKEFNTFIQVLITCSLLVVSIGGYLLEQHFNDQEWIVLMGTYGFVLFQGSSALVYLLLNRTIRTEVLQLIASKKISHNSNSGPRPQTISQYQQNPIPRSRRPT
;
A
#
# COMPACT_ATOMS: atom_id res chain seq x y z
N MET A 1 1.15 -18.76 14.11
CA MET A 1 2.48 -19.02 14.69
C MET A 1 3.52 -18.37 13.80
N SER A 2 4.56 -17.75 14.37
CA SER A 2 5.49 -16.88 13.65
C SER A 2 6.45 -17.64 12.71
N LEU A 3 7.13 -16.92 11.81
CA LEU A 3 8.13 -17.53 10.91
C LEU A 3 9.26 -18.21 11.68
N ARG A 4 9.68 -17.64 12.82
CA ARG A 4 10.66 -18.28 13.72
C ARG A 4 10.23 -19.69 14.08
N THR A 5 8.97 -19.86 14.45
CA THR A 5 8.45 -21.15 14.88
C THR A 5 8.30 -22.10 13.70
N TYR A 6 7.78 -21.61 12.57
CA TYR A 6 7.68 -22.39 11.34
C TYR A 6 9.02 -23.03 10.93
N PHE A 7 10.12 -22.28 11.05
CA PHE A 7 11.46 -22.75 10.66
C PHE A 7 12.26 -23.45 11.76
N LEU A 8 12.13 -23.03 13.03
CA LEU A 8 13.00 -23.47 14.12
C LEU A 8 12.32 -24.40 15.13
N ASP A 9 10.99 -24.45 15.16
CA ASP A 9 10.23 -25.30 16.08
C ASP A 9 9.00 -25.90 15.39
N SER A 10 9.25 -26.92 14.57
CA SER A 10 8.19 -27.62 13.85
C SER A 10 7.18 -28.30 14.78
N ALA A 11 7.59 -28.65 16.01
CA ALA A 11 6.69 -29.30 16.97
C ALA A 11 5.66 -28.30 17.49
N GLU A 12 6.10 -27.12 17.90
CA GLU A 12 5.22 -26.03 18.31
C GLU A 12 4.35 -25.55 17.14
N PHE A 13 4.90 -25.43 15.94
CA PHE A 13 4.09 -25.09 14.76
C PHE A 13 2.97 -26.11 14.51
N ASN A 14 3.30 -27.41 14.54
CA ASN A 14 2.33 -28.48 14.36
C ASN A 14 1.31 -28.55 15.50
N LEU A 15 1.62 -28.11 16.70
CA LEU A 15 0.63 -28.06 17.78
C LEU A 15 -0.54 -27.12 17.42
N TYR A 16 -0.26 -26.00 16.77
CA TYR A 16 -1.22 -24.92 16.52
C TYR A 16 -1.76 -24.84 15.09
N TYR A 17 -1.06 -25.42 14.11
CA TYR A 17 -1.38 -25.31 12.68
C TYR A 17 -1.61 -26.69 12.03
N ASN A 18 -1.78 -27.74 12.82
CA ASN A 18 -2.05 -29.09 12.31
C ASN A 18 -3.50 -29.24 11.83
N CYS A 19 -3.63 -29.72 10.60
CA CYS A 19 -4.90 -29.93 9.91
C CYS A 19 -5.44 -31.36 10.01
N SER A 20 -4.79 -32.24 10.77
CA SER A 20 -5.24 -33.63 10.98
C SER A 20 -6.29 -33.75 12.09
N SER A 21 -6.54 -32.67 12.84
CA SER A 21 -7.41 -32.66 14.02
C SER A 21 -8.90 -32.67 13.67
N TYR A 22 -9.28 -32.32 12.44
CA TYR A 22 -10.65 -32.35 11.95
C TYR A 22 -10.70 -32.50 10.44
N ASP A 23 -11.81 -33.04 9.92
CA ASP A 23 -12.08 -33.03 8.48
C ASP A 23 -12.61 -31.66 8.06
N VAL A 24 -11.94 -31.03 7.09
CA VAL A 24 -12.36 -29.76 6.47
C VAL A 24 -13.75 -29.87 5.84
N ASN A 25 -14.15 -31.06 5.39
CA ASN A 25 -15.46 -31.29 4.78
C ASN A 25 -16.59 -31.52 5.80
N SER A 26 -16.29 -31.52 7.11
CA SER A 26 -17.31 -31.50 8.17
C SER A 26 -18.28 -30.32 8.02
N ILE A 27 -17.79 -29.19 7.49
CA ILE A 27 -18.61 -28.06 7.05
C ILE A 27 -18.79 -28.14 5.52
N PRO A 28 -20.03 -28.27 5.01
CA PRO A 28 -20.29 -28.37 3.58
C PRO A 28 -19.79 -27.15 2.80
N LEU A 29 -19.25 -27.37 1.60
CA LEU A 29 -18.73 -26.30 0.72
C LEU A 29 -19.73 -25.16 0.50
N LYS A 30 -21.03 -25.47 0.38
CA LYS A 30 -22.10 -24.49 0.22
C LYS A 30 -22.17 -23.45 1.35
N GLN A 31 -21.71 -23.80 2.55
CA GLN A 31 -21.65 -22.89 3.70
C GLN A 31 -20.34 -22.09 3.75
N ARG A 32 -19.29 -22.55 3.06
CA ARG A 32 -17.95 -21.93 3.08
C ARG A 32 -17.69 -21.02 1.89
N ALA A 33 -18.26 -21.37 0.75
CA ALA A 33 -18.08 -20.66 -0.51
C ALA A 33 -19.12 -19.54 -0.65
N HIS A 34 -18.64 -18.32 -0.89
CA HIS A 34 -19.48 -17.14 -1.05
C HIS A 34 -19.21 -16.45 -2.40
N PRO A 35 -19.81 -16.94 -3.51
CA PRO A 35 -19.51 -16.47 -4.85
C PRO A 35 -19.66 -14.95 -5.03
N TYR A 36 -20.73 -14.37 -4.49
CA TYR A 36 -20.99 -12.93 -4.60
C TYR A 36 -19.92 -12.08 -3.89
N ARG A 37 -19.49 -12.51 -2.70
CA ARG A 37 -18.49 -11.79 -1.90
C ARG A 37 -17.11 -11.88 -2.55
N GLY A 38 -16.72 -13.08 -3.00
CA GLY A 38 -15.46 -13.30 -3.68
C GLY A 38 -15.37 -12.52 -4.99
N LEU A 39 -16.43 -12.54 -5.81
CA LEU A 39 -16.46 -11.78 -7.05
C LEU A 39 -16.36 -10.27 -6.80
N LEU A 40 -17.06 -9.76 -5.78
CA LEU A 40 -17.00 -8.35 -5.41
C LEU A 40 -15.57 -7.93 -5.00
N LEU A 41 -14.89 -8.73 -4.19
CA LEU A 41 -13.49 -8.50 -3.79
C LEU A 41 -12.54 -8.49 -4.98
N ILE A 42 -12.64 -9.47 -5.87
CA ILE A 42 -11.79 -9.55 -7.08
C ILE A 42 -12.03 -8.34 -7.98
N MET A 43 -13.29 -7.97 -8.22
CA MET A 43 -13.64 -6.82 -9.05
C MET A 43 -13.13 -5.51 -8.43
N LEU A 44 -13.35 -5.31 -7.13
CA LEU A 44 -12.90 -4.13 -6.43
C LEU A 44 -11.37 -4.02 -6.43
N GLY A 45 -10.67 -5.10 -6.05
CA GLY A 45 -9.21 -5.18 -6.07
C GLY A 45 -8.65 -4.89 -7.46
N SER A 46 -9.19 -5.53 -8.50
CA SER A 46 -8.73 -5.33 -9.88
C SER A 46 -8.90 -3.88 -10.36
N VAL A 47 -10.03 -3.25 -10.05
CA VAL A 47 -10.27 -1.85 -10.43
C VAL A 47 -9.28 -0.91 -9.73
N LEU A 48 -9.04 -1.11 -8.44
CA LEU A 48 -8.09 -0.32 -7.66
C LEU A 48 -6.65 -0.52 -8.13
N GLU A 49 -6.26 -1.76 -8.45
CA GLU A 49 -4.95 -2.12 -9.00
C GLU A 49 -4.69 -1.39 -10.33
N ILE A 50 -5.68 -1.42 -11.25
CA ILE A 50 -5.61 -0.72 -12.53
C ILE A 50 -5.46 0.79 -12.32
N CYS A 51 -6.09 1.37 -11.30
CA CYS A 51 -5.95 2.79 -10.97
C CYS A 51 -4.54 3.15 -10.45
N TYR A 52 -3.83 2.22 -9.80
CA TYR A 52 -2.45 2.44 -9.32
C TYR A 52 -1.43 2.50 -10.45
N VAL A 53 -1.59 1.69 -11.50
CA VAL A 53 -0.64 1.60 -12.63
C VAL A 53 -0.24 2.99 -13.20
N PRO A 54 -1.18 3.88 -13.58
CA PRO A 54 -0.81 5.20 -14.10
C PRO A 54 -0.15 6.09 -13.04
N CYS A 55 -0.49 5.92 -11.75
CA CYS A 55 0.14 6.65 -10.65
C CYS A 55 1.62 6.29 -10.52
N ILE A 56 1.92 4.99 -10.47
CA ILE A 56 3.31 4.48 -10.39
C ILE A 56 4.12 4.95 -11.58
N TYR A 57 3.57 4.83 -12.79
CA TYR A 57 4.24 5.29 -13.99
C TYR A 57 4.60 6.80 -13.89
N ALA A 58 3.64 7.63 -13.47
CA ALA A 58 3.88 9.08 -13.32
C ALA A 58 4.93 9.39 -12.24
N MET A 59 4.98 8.62 -11.15
CA MET A 59 6.00 8.77 -10.11
C MET A 59 7.39 8.28 -10.55
N LEU A 60 7.45 7.32 -11.48
CA LEU A 60 8.70 6.82 -12.06
C LEU A 60 9.41 7.86 -12.94
N CYS A 61 8.70 8.88 -13.45
CA CYS A 61 9.29 9.98 -14.22
C CYS A 61 10.48 10.61 -13.47
N ARG A 62 11.62 10.75 -14.16
CA ARG A 62 12.91 11.22 -13.58
C ARG A 62 12.77 12.53 -12.81
N ARG A 63 11.92 13.44 -13.31
CA ARG A 63 11.61 14.73 -12.68
C ARG A 63 10.95 14.59 -11.30
N GLN A 64 10.01 13.65 -11.15
CA GLN A 64 9.32 13.43 -9.88
C GLN A 64 10.21 12.66 -8.91
N ARG A 65 10.89 11.61 -9.39
CA ARG A 65 11.81 10.78 -8.59
C ARG A 65 12.97 11.57 -7.99
N ALA A 66 13.33 12.71 -8.58
CA ALA A 66 14.33 13.63 -8.02
C ALA A 66 13.91 14.20 -6.66
N GLN A 67 12.61 14.28 -6.38
CA GLN A 67 12.07 14.74 -5.11
C GLN A 67 11.97 13.59 -4.11
N HIS A 68 12.48 13.79 -2.89
CA HIS A 68 12.56 12.74 -1.86
C HIS A 68 11.18 12.17 -1.50
N CYS A 69 10.17 13.03 -1.37
CA CYS A 69 8.83 12.58 -1.05
C CYS A 69 8.22 11.62 -2.10
N TYR A 70 8.48 11.85 -3.39
CA TYR A 70 7.98 10.96 -4.46
C TYR A 70 8.66 9.59 -4.44
N ARG A 71 9.89 9.48 -3.91
CA ARG A 71 10.54 8.18 -3.71
C ARG A 71 9.85 7.36 -2.62
N LEU A 72 9.43 8.01 -1.53
CA LEU A 72 8.61 7.35 -0.49
C LEU A 72 7.23 6.96 -1.03
N MET A 73 6.56 7.87 -1.75
CA MET A 73 5.24 7.59 -2.35
C MET A 73 5.30 6.46 -3.37
N LEU A 74 6.38 6.38 -4.15
CA LEU A 74 6.60 5.28 -5.10
C LEU A 74 6.77 3.95 -4.37
N PHE A 75 7.58 3.91 -3.31
CA PHE A 75 7.78 2.68 -2.54
C PHE A 75 6.50 2.24 -1.83
N LEU A 76 5.78 3.19 -1.22
CA LEU A 76 4.46 2.94 -0.64
C LEU A 76 3.49 2.36 -1.67
N GLY A 77 3.39 2.99 -2.85
CA GLY A 77 2.48 2.52 -3.92
C GLY A 77 2.81 1.13 -4.44
N ILE A 78 4.09 0.73 -4.49
CA ILE A 78 4.48 -0.64 -4.83
C ILE A 78 4.00 -1.62 -3.75
N CYS A 79 4.12 -1.26 -2.47
CA CYS A 79 3.63 -2.09 -1.38
C CYS A 79 2.09 -2.21 -1.41
N GLU A 80 1.38 -1.10 -1.67
CA GLU A 80 -0.08 -1.07 -1.79
C GLU A 80 -0.59 -1.98 -2.93
N MET A 81 0.08 -1.99 -4.10
CA MET A 81 -0.26 -2.87 -5.23
C MET A 81 -0.11 -4.36 -4.89
N ILE A 82 1.02 -4.73 -4.27
CA ILE A 82 1.23 -6.13 -3.86
C ILE A 82 0.19 -6.54 -2.81
N SER A 83 -0.13 -5.64 -1.89
CA SER A 83 -1.09 -5.91 -0.81
C SER A 83 -2.54 -5.97 -1.32
N LEU A 84 -2.93 -5.13 -2.29
CA LEU A 84 -4.22 -5.28 -2.96
C LEU A 84 -4.34 -6.63 -3.67
N SER A 85 -3.25 -7.10 -4.27
CA SER A 85 -3.23 -8.42 -4.89
C SER A 85 -3.44 -9.54 -3.86
N THR A 86 -2.79 -9.47 -2.69
CA THR A 86 -2.97 -10.48 -1.63
C THR A 86 -4.33 -10.36 -0.95
N ASP A 87 -4.72 -9.15 -0.56
CA ASP A 87 -5.80 -8.94 0.40
C ASP A 87 -7.17 -8.72 -0.26
N ALA A 88 -7.21 -8.46 -1.56
CA ALA A 88 -8.45 -8.37 -2.34
C ALA A 88 -8.57 -9.51 -3.35
N ILE A 89 -7.57 -9.69 -4.22
CA ILE A 89 -7.68 -10.66 -5.32
C ILE A 89 -7.52 -12.10 -4.81
N MET A 90 -6.44 -12.42 -4.08
CA MET A 90 -6.26 -13.78 -3.53
C MET A 90 -7.34 -14.13 -2.50
N VAL A 91 -7.62 -13.23 -1.55
CA VAL A 91 -8.74 -13.35 -0.60
C VAL A 91 -10.05 -13.60 -1.33
N GLY A 92 -10.36 -12.82 -2.38
CA GLY A 92 -11.56 -13.00 -3.17
C GLY A 92 -11.64 -14.36 -3.87
N MET A 93 -10.53 -14.88 -4.40
CA MET A 93 -10.48 -16.23 -4.99
C MET A 93 -10.73 -17.31 -3.94
N TRP A 94 -10.12 -17.20 -2.75
CA TRP A 94 -10.39 -18.13 -1.66
C TRP A 94 -11.83 -18.05 -1.16
N THR A 95 -12.44 -16.86 -1.18
CA THR A 95 -13.87 -16.69 -0.87
C THR A 95 -14.77 -17.42 -1.89
N LEU A 96 -14.41 -17.39 -3.18
CA LEU A 96 -15.13 -18.12 -4.23
C LEU A 96 -15.03 -19.64 -4.01
N GLU A 97 -13.84 -20.12 -3.67
CA GLU A 97 -13.55 -21.54 -3.45
C GLU A 97 -14.08 -22.06 -2.11
N GLY A 98 -14.40 -21.19 -1.15
CA GLY A 98 -14.71 -21.59 0.23
C GLY A 98 -13.49 -22.16 0.97
N SER A 99 -12.33 -21.60 0.67
CA SER A 99 -11.04 -22.01 1.23
C SER A 99 -10.87 -21.50 2.67
N VAL A 100 -10.66 -22.44 3.57
CA VAL A 100 -10.23 -22.19 4.96
C VAL A 100 -8.77 -22.61 5.09
N TYR A 101 -8.10 -22.24 6.18
CA TYR A 101 -6.68 -22.56 6.39
C TYR A 101 -6.30 -23.99 5.98
N CYS A 102 -7.00 -25.00 6.51
CA CYS A 102 -6.69 -26.40 6.24
C CYS A 102 -7.05 -26.92 4.84
N SER A 103 -7.77 -26.14 4.02
CA SER A 103 -7.94 -26.46 2.59
C SER A 103 -6.64 -26.23 1.83
N GLN A 104 -5.90 -25.16 2.15
CA GLN A 104 -4.69 -24.74 1.44
C GLN A 104 -3.66 -24.13 2.42
N PRO A 105 -3.14 -24.91 3.39
CA PRO A 105 -2.42 -24.37 4.54
C PRO A 105 -1.14 -23.63 4.14
N PHE A 106 -0.42 -24.15 3.14
CA PHE A 106 0.79 -23.51 2.64
C PHE A 106 0.49 -22.15 1.97
N ALA A 107 -0.47 -22.11 1.05
CA ALA A 107 -0.79 -20.90 0.30
C ALA A 107 -1.34 -19.80 1.22
N ILE A 108 -2.30 -20.15 2.08
CA ILE A 108 -2.93 -19.21 3.00
C ILE A 108 -1.91 -18.65 3.99
N TYR A 109 -1.08 -19.50 4.61
CA TYR A 109 -0.09 -19.04 5.59
C TYR A 109 0.88 -18.02 4.98
N TRP A 110 1.48 -18.33 3.82
CA TRP A 110 2.51 -17.49 3.21
C TRP A 110 1.96 -16.18 2.65
N ILE A 111 0.82 -16.22 1.97
CA ILE A 111 0.19 -15.01 1.41
C ILE A 111 -0.31 -14.10 2.53
N CYS A 112 -0.93 -14.63 3.58
CA CYS A 112 -1.35 -13.79 4.71
C CYS A 112 -0.15 -13.21 5.48
N THR A 113 0.93 -13.98 5.64
CA THR A 113 2.19 -13.45 6.22
C THR A 113 2.75 -12.30 5.37
N LEU A 114 2.70 -12.41 4.05
CA LEU A 114 3.10 -11.34 3.14
C LEU A 114 2.20 -10.11 3.27
N GLY A 115 0.89 -10.29 3.34
CA GLY A 115 -0.08 -9.21 3.55
C GLY A 115 0.21 -8.43 4.83
N GLU A 116 0.45 -9.14 5.94
CA GLU A 116 0.84 -8.50 7.21
C GLU A 116 2.17 -7.77 7.16
N PHE A 117 3.16 -8.38 6.51
CA PHE A 117 4.47 -7.76 6.33
C PHE A 117 4.31 -6.41 5.61
N LEU A 118 3.52 -6.38 4.55
CA LEU A 118 3.29 -5.18 3.78
C LEU A 118 2.43 -4.16 4.54
N TRP A 119 1.42 -4.59 5.30
CA TRP A 119 0.61 -3.71 6.15
C TRP A 119 1.48 -2.87 7.09
N GLN A 120 2.42 -3.52 7.77
CA GLN A 120 3.29 -2.84 8.72
C GLN A 120 4.26 -1.88 8.02
N ILE A 121 4.80 -2.27 6.85
CA ILE A 121 5.63 -1.38 6.03
C ILE A 121 4.84 -0.13 5.64
N GLN A 122 3.61 -0.31 5.14
CA GLN A 122 2.76 0.78 4.69
C GLN A 122 2.45 1.76 5.83
N ALA A 123 2.07 1.26 7.01
CA ALA A 123 1.80 2.09 8.18
C ALA A 123 3.00 2.98 8.56
N VAL A 124 4.21 2.39 8.61
CA VAL A 124 5.43 3.13 8.95
C VAL A 124 5.83 4.10 7.84
N LEU A 125 5.62 3.76 6.56
CA LEU A 125 5.85 4.66 5.43
C LEU A 125 4.88 5.85 5.43
N LEU A 126 3.61 5.64 5.77
CA LEU A 126 2.62 6.71 5.90
C LEU A 126 3.00 7.69 7.02
N ILE A 127 3.44 7.17 8.17
CA ILE A 127 3.97 8.00 9.26
C ILE A 127 5.21 8.77 8.79
N SER A 128 6.15 8.10 8.12
CA SER A 128 7.37 8.74 7.59
C SER A 128 7.05 9.85 6.59
N LEU A 129 6.04 9.64 5.75
CA LEU A 129 5.54 10.62 4.79
C LEU A 129 4.90 11.82 5.49
N ALA A 130 4.11 11.58 6.53
CA ALA A 130 3.51 12.64 7.35
C ALA A 130 4.57 13.48 8.07
N ILE A 131 5.60 12.85 8.66
CA ILE A 131 6.75 13.53 9.26
C ILE A 131 7.48 14.37 8.21
N ASN A 132 7.76 13.83 7.02
CA ASN A 132 8.37 14.57 5.93
C ASN A 132 7.57 15.83 5.58
N ARG A 133 6.23 15.75 5.58
CA ARG A 133 5.36 16.91 5.31
C ARG A 133 5.37 17.93 6.43
N CYS A 134 5.31 17.51 7.70
CA CYS A 134 5.45 18.42 8.83
C CYS A 134 6.79 19.16 8.79
N LEU A 135 7.88 18.46 8.50
CA LEU A 135 9.21 19.06 8.40
C LEU A 135 9.33 20.03 7.23
N THR A 136 8.77 19.70 6.06
CA THR A 136 8.75 20.61 4.90
C THR A 136 8.02 21.92 5.22
N ILE A 137 6.98 21.87 6.07
CA ILE A 137 6.24 23.05 6.52
C ILE A 137 7.01 23.83 7.58
N TYR A 138 7.64 23.14 8.53
CA TYR A 138 8.39 23.74 9.62
C TYR A 138 9.71 24.35 9.15
N ASP A 139 10.59 23.54 8.55
CA ASP A 139 11.89 23.93 8.03
C ASP A 139 12.33 23.00 6.86
N GLN A 140 12.40 23.58 5.67
CA GLN A 140 12.87 22.90 4.46
C GLN A 140 14.31 22.39 4.60
N TYR A 141 15.18 23.08 5.35
CA TYR A 141 16.56 22.66 5.55
C TYR A 141 16.64 21.36 6.36
N LEU A 142 15.85 21.26 7.43
CA LEU A 142 15.76 20.03 8.21
C LEU A 142 15.16 18.87 7.41
N ALA A 143 14.13 19.13 6.59
CA ALA A 143 13.56 18.13 5.69
C ALA A 143 14.62 17.60 4.70
N ASP A 144 15.37 18.50 4.06
CA ASP A 144 16.48 18.13 3.19
C ASP A 144 17.57 17.38 3.98
N ARG A 145 17.90 17.78 5.20
CA ARG A 145 18.89 17.08 6.02
C ARG A 145 18.49 15.63 6.32
N LEU A 146 17.20 15.34 6.53
CA LEU A 146 16.74 14.00 6.89
C LEU A 146 16.44 13.12 5.68
N PHE A 147 15.90 13.69 4.60
CA PHE A 147 15.37 12.91 3.47
C PHE A 147 16.21 13.04 2.18
N LYS A 148 17.22 13.92 2.11
CA LYS A 148 17.97 14.14 0.85
C LYS A 148 19.01 13.07 0.53
N GLY A 149 19.21 12.87 -0.78
CA GLY A 149 20.26 12.00 -1.32
C GLY A 149 20.06 10.52 -0.99
N SER A 150 21.06 9.90 -0.38
CA SER A 150 21.04 8.49 0.06
C SER A 150 20.29 8.28 1.38
N ARG A 151 20.05 9.34 2.18
CA ARG A 151 19.47 9.22 3.54
C ARG A 151 18.04 8.70 3.53
N ILE A 152 17.27 9.00 2.49
CA ILE A 152 15.94 8.40 2.28
C ILE A 152 15.97 6.86 2.18
N ALA A 153 17.09 6.26 1.79
CA ALA A 153 17.21 4.80 1.81
C ALA A 153 17.05 4.27 3.23
N VAL A 154 17.54 4.97 4.26
CA VAL A 154 17.33 4.61 5.66
C VAL A 154 15.84 4.61 6.00
N TRP A 155 15.10 5.63 5.55
CA TRP A 155 13.65 5.73 5.74
C TRP A 155 12.85 4.67 4.98
N MET A 156 13.40 4.08 3.92
CA MET A 156 12.77 2.96 3.20
C MET A 156 13.16 1.60 3.80
N MET A 157 14.40 1.46 4.28
CA MET A 157 14.91 0.23 4.90
C MET A 157 14.35 0.00 6.30
N PHE A 158 14.14 1.07 7.08
CA PHE A 158 13.61 0.97 8.44
C PHE A 158 12.24 0.24 8.50
N PRO A 159 11.22 0.60 7.69
CA PRO A 159 9.97 -0.16 7.61
C PRO A 159 10.16 -1.65 7.29
N ILE A 160 11.05 -1.97 6.34
CA ILE A 160 11.33 -3.35 5.93
C ILE A 160 11.90 -4.16 7.10
N LEU A 161 12.91 -3.61 7.78
CA LEU A 161 13.55 -4.28 8.92
C LEU A 161 12.58 -4.43 10.10
N TYR A 162 11.84 -3.36 10.40
CA TYR A 162 10.82 -3.37 11.45
C TYR A 162 9.77 -4.46 11.21
N SER A 163 9.23 -4.53 10.00
CA SER A 163 8.21 -5.52 9.68
C SER A 163 8.78 -6.94 9.64
N SER A 164 9.99 -7.11 9.12
CA SER A 164 10.70 -8.41 9.13
C SER A 164 10.83 -8.95 10.55
N CYS A 165 11.18 -8.10 11.52
CA CYS A 165 11.24 -8.48 12.92
C CYS A 165 9.87 -8.91 13.45
N ILE A 166 8.79 -8.18 13.13
CA ILE A 166 7.45 -8.56 13.61
C ILE A 166 7.02 -9.89 13.03
N VAL A 167 7.07 -10.12 11.70
CA VAL A 167 6.63 -11.41 11.14
C VAL A 167 7.52 -12.58 11.56
N TRP A 168 8.76 -12.30 11.96
CA TRP A 168 9.63 -13.29 12.56
C TRP A 168 9.16 -13.74 13.94
N PHE A 169 8.64 -12.83 14.77
CA PHE A 169 8.27 -13.12 16.16
C PHE A 169 6.77 -13.25 16.42
N ALA A 170 5.93 -12.65 15.59
CA ALA A 170 4.48 -12.62 15.72
C ALA A 170 3.81 -13.65 14.78
N PRO A 171 2.76 -14.34 15.22
CA PRO A 171 1.94 -15.17 14.34
C PRO A 171 1.20 -14.30 13.31
N PRO A 172 1.08 -14.76 12.06
CA PRO A 172 0.26 -14.08 11.09
C PRO A 172 -1.22 -14.35 11.32
N LEU A 173 -2.03 -13.38 10.93
CA LEU A 173 -3.45 -13.52 10.68
C LEU A 173 -3.67 -14.51 9.56
N ILE A 174 -4.73 -15.28 9.69
CA ILE A 174 -5.06 -16.37 8.81
C ILE A 174 -6.45 -16.14 8.25
N TYR A 175 -6.55 -16.25 6.93
CA TYR A 175 -7.80 -16.05 6.23
C TYR A 175 -8.79 -17.21 6.48
N ASN A 176 -10.06 -16.86 6.64
CA ASN A 176 -11.16 -17.82 6.72
C ASN A 176 -12.35 -17.36 5.85
N SER A 177 -12.76 -18.20 4.89
CA SER A 177 -13.83 -17.88 3.96
C SER A 177 -15.22 -17.81 4.61
N MET A 178 -15.46 -18.52 5.72
CA MET A 178 -16.75 -18.54 6.42
C MET A 178 -17.23 -17.13 6.75
N MET A 179 -16.30 -16.31 7.26
CA MET A 179 -16.57 -14.91 7.60
C MET A 179 -15.99 -13.96 6.55
N THR A 180 -15.24 -14.47 5.57
CA THR A 180 -14.51 -13.69 4.57
C THR A 180 -13.63 -12.64 5.24
N GLY A 181 -12.76 -13.08 6.15
CA GLY A 181 -11.94 -12.19 6.97
C GLY A 181 -10.64 -12.83 7.44
N LEU A 182 -9.79 -12.02 8.08
CA LEU A 182 -8.48 -12.40 8.60
C LEU A 182 -8.55 -12.52 10.13
N PHE A 183 -8.14 -13.66 10.67
CA PHE A 183 -8.30 -13.98 12.08
C PHE A 183 -7.06 -14.59 12.69
N LEU A 184 -6.97 -14.44 14.02
CA LEU A 184 -5.88 -15.02 14.80
C LEU A 184 -5.95 -16.55 14.89
N ASN A 185 -7.15 -17.09 15.04
CA ASN A 185 -7.37 -18.52 15.09
C ASN A 185 -7.41 -19.12 13.66
N PRO A 186 -6.40 -19.91 13.23
CA PRO A 186 -6.40 -20.55 11.91
C PRO A 186 -7.56 -21.54 11.71
N HIS A 187 -8.12 -22.05 12.80
CA HIS A 187 -9.17 -23.07 12.82
C HIS A 187 -10.54 -22.50 13.18
N LEU A 188 -10.76 -21.19 12.98
CA LEU A 188 -12.04 -20.53 13.26
C LEU A 188 -13.21 -21.31 12.65
N ASN A 189 -14.30 -21.46 13.42
CA ASN A 189 -15.49 -22.27 13.13
C ASN A 189 -15.32 -23.81 13.22
N TYR A 190 -14.10 -24.35 13.33
CA TYR A 190 -13.86 -25.79 13.52
C TYR A 190 -13.40 -26.11 14.95
N LEU A 191 -12.48 -25.32 15.50
CA LEU A 191 -11.94 -25.50 16.85
C LEU A 191 -12.04 -24.18 17.63
N PRO A 192 -12.69 -24.16 18.80
CA PRO A 192 -12.75 -22.96 19.63
C PRO A 192 -11.38 -22.68 20.25
N ASP A 193 -11.01 -21.40 20.33
CA ASP A 193 -9.81 -20.93 21.02
C ASP A 193 -10.13 -20.65 22.50
N ASN A 194 -10.35 -21.72 23.28
CA ASN A 194 -10.81 -21.60 24.67
C ASN A 194 -9.78 -20.96 25.62
N ASP A 195 -8.49 -21.13 25.33
CA ASP A 195 -7.40 -20.65 26.19
C ASP A 195 -6.72 -19.39 25.64
N TYR A 196 -7.27 -18.79 24.59
CA TYR A 196 -6.73 -17.59 23.93
C TYR A 196 -5.29 -17.74 23.42
N TYR A 197 -4.96 -18.92 22.88
CA TYR A 197 -3.60 -19.24 22.43
C TYR A 197 -3.14 -18.36 21.27
N TYR A 198 -4.06 -17.85 20.44
CA TYR A 198 -3.70 -17.17 19.20
C TYR A 198 -3.49 -15.65 19.34
N LYS A 199 -3.40 -15.07 20.54
CA LYS A 199 -3.22 -13.62 20.75
C LYS A 199 -1.79 -13.16 20.37
N PRO A 200 -1.59 -12.26 19.36
CA PRO A 200 -0.31 -11.64 19.08
C PRO A 200 -0.23 -10.28 19.79
N PRO A 201 0.49 -10.18 20.91
CA PRO A 201 0.71 -8.88 21.53
C PRO A 201 1.40 -7.90 20.58
N LEU A 202 2.32 -8.38 19.74
CA LEU A 202 3.10 -7.53 18.83
C LEU A 202 2.26 -6.85 17.75
N PHE A 203 1.30 -7.55 17.15
CA PHE A 203 0.41 -6.98 16.15
C PHE A 203 -0.51 -5.91 16.76
N THR A 204 -1.07 -6.18 17.94
CA THR A 204 -1.89 -5.22 18.68
C THR A 204 -1.07 -3.99 19.09
N ILE A 205 0.17 -4.19 19.56
CA ILE A 205 1.09 -3.09 19.88
C ILE A 205 1.40 -2.24 18.63
N HIS A 206 1.65 -2.88 17.48
CA HIS A 206 1.86 -2.17 16.21
C HIS A 206 0.67 -1.27 15.86
N ASN A 207 -0.56 -1.79 15.94
CA ASN A 207 -1.76 -1.02 15.63
C ASN A 207 -2.00 0.14 16.60
N ILE A 208 -1.91 -0.10 17.92
CA ILE A 208 -2.11 0.95 18.93
C ILE A 208 -1.04 2.04 18.82
N SER A 209 0.22 1.65 18.64
CA SER A 209 1.33 2.59 18.47
C SER A 209 1.17 3.41 17.18
N THR A 210 0.76 2.78 16.09
CA THR A 210 0.49 3.46 14.81
C THR A 210 -0.59 4.53 14.98
N VAL A 211 -1.73 4.20 15.59
CA VAL A 211 -2.81 5.17 15.85
C VAL A 211 -2.30 6.33 16.70
N THR A 212 -1.57 6.03 17.78
CA THR A 212 -1.04 7.04 18.70
C THR A 212 -0.08 7.99 17.98
N ILE A 213 0.85 7.45 17.18
CA ILE A 213 1.82 8.25 16.44
C ILE A 213 1.12 9.11 15.37
N VAL A 214 0.15 8.55 14.63
CA VAL A 214 -0.62 9.31 13.63
C VAL A 214 -1.37 10.48 14.26
N VAL A 215 -2.03 10.26 15.40
CA VAL A 215 -2.72 11.33 16.15
C VAL A 215 -1.73 12.40 16.61
N MET A 216 -0.55 12.02 17.13
CA MET A 216 0.48 12.99 17.53
C MET A 216 0.98 13.81 16.33
N VAL A 217 1.22 13.17 15.19
CA VAL A 217 1.63 13.86 13.96
C VAL A 217 0.53 14.83 13.48
N TYR A 218 -0.74 14.49 13.65
CA TYR A 218 -1.86 15.39 13.35
C TYR A 218 -1.90 16.61 14.25
N LEU A 219 -1.67 16.45 15.55
CA LEU A 219 -1.61 17.58 16.48
C LEU A 219 -0.46 18.52 16.12
N VAL A 220 0.74 17.97 15.88
CA VAL A 220 1.90 18.75 15.42
C VAL A 220 1.59 19.47 14.11
N PHE A 221 0.96 18.79 13.16
CA PHE A 221 0.54 19.41 11.91
C PHE A 221 -0.43 20.58 12.14
N ALA A 222 -1.50 20.38 12.92
CA ALA A 222 -2.49 21.41 13.17
C ALA A 222 -1.82 22.67 13.74
N ILE A 223 -0.92 22.50 14.71
CA ILE A 223 -0.14 23.59 15.30
C ILE A 223 0.69 24.33 14.25
N LEU A 224 1.50 23.59 13.47
CA LEU A 224 2.36 24.17 12.43
C LEU A 224 1.55 24.90 11.36
N PHE A 225 0.40 24.36 10.99
CA PHE A 225 -0.48 24.96 9.99
C PHE A 225 -1.09 26.27 10.50
N PHE A 226 -1.65 26.30 11.71
CA PHE A 226 -2.20 27.52 12.29
C PHE A 226 -1.13 28.60 12.53
N GLN A 227 0.08 28.20 12.93
CA GLN A 227 1.21 29.14 13.03
C GLN A 227 1.54 29.75 11.67
N LYS A 228 1.65 28.92 10.63
CA LYS A 228 1.97 29.39 9.29
C LYS A 228 0.87 30.27 8.70
N LEU A 229 -0.41 29.98 8.98
CA LEU A 229 -1.54 30.84 8.59
C LEU A 229 -1.44 32.26 9.19
N LYS A 230 -0.96 32.39 10.42
CA LYS A 230 -0.78 33.70 11.09
C LYS A 230 0.36 34.53 10.50
N THR A 231 1.35 33.90 9.85
CA THR A 231 2.53 34.56 9.28
C THR A 231 2.35 34.92 7.80
N ILE A 232 1.25 34.51 7.16
CA ILE A 232 1.02 34.78 5.73
C ILE A 232 0.46 36.19 5.57
N ASP A 233 1.36 37.17 5.51
CA ASP A 233 1.09 38.43 4.83
C ASP A 233 1.07 38.22 3.31
N ALA A 234 0.09 38.87 2.66
CA ALA A 234 -0.42 38.59 1.33
C ALA A 234 0.61 38.76 0.19
N SER A 235 1.35 37.70 -0.15
CA SER A 235 2.14 37.64 -1.40
C SER A 235 1.63 36.54 -2.36
N ARG A 236 1.20 36.96 -3.56
CA ARG A 236 0.53 36.12 -4.58
C ARG A 236 1.38 34.95 -5.11
N GLY A 237 2.71 35.00 -4.98
CA GLY A 237 3.65 33.96 -5.42
C GLY A 237 3.77 32.79 -4.44
N PHE A 238 3.74 33.07 -3.13
CA PHE A 238 3.75 32.05 -2.07
C PHE A 238 2.52 31.15 -2.15
N LEU A 239 1.35 31.73 -2.47
CA LEU A 239 0.07 31.02 -2.56
C LEU A 239 0.11 29.82 -3.51
N LYS A 240 0.89 29.88 -4.60
CA LYS A 240 0.97 28.81 -5.61
C LYS A 240 1.87 27.64 -5.17
N HIS A 241 3.01 27.94 -4.53
CA HIS A 241 3.91 26.93 -3.98
C HIS A 241 3.34 26.31 -2.71
N ALA A 242 2.73 27.12 -1.84
CA ALA A 242 1.98 26.70 -0.67
C ALA A 242 0.78 25.81 -1.06
N LYS A 243 0.06 26.13 -2.14
CA LYS A 243 -1.07 25.30 -2.61
C LYS A 243 -0.65 23.91 -3.10
N LYS A 244 0.53 23.77 -3.72
CA LYS A 244 1.06 22.45 -4.12
C LYS A 244 1.40 21.60 -2.88
N GLU A 245 2.15 22.17 -1.95
CA GLU A 245 2.50 21.50 -0.69
C GLU A 245 1.26 21.17 0.14
N PHE A 246 0.28 22.08 0.17
CA PHE A 246 -1.00 21.90 0.84
C PHE A 246 -1.83 20.76 0.25
N ASN A 247 -1.92 20.63 -1.08
CA ASN A 247 -2.63 19.52 -1.70
C ASN A 247 -1.99 18.16 -1.39
N THR A 248 -0.66 18.08 -1.48
CA THR A 248 0.06 16.84 -1.09
C THR A 248 -0.04 16.55 0.39
N PHE A 249 -0.20 17.59 1.21
CA PHE A 249 -0.43 17.45 2.63
C PHE A 249 -1.83 16.89 2.94
N ILE A 250 -2.88 17.49 2.37
CA ILE A 250 -4.27 17.03 2.53
C ILE A 250 -4.41 15.57 2.11
N GLN A 251 -3.72 15.18 1.04
CA GLN A 251 -3.61 13.79 0.65
C GLN A 251 -3.12 12.89 1.79
N VAL A 252 -1.99 13.22 2.41
CA VAL A 252 -1.42 12.41 3.51
C VAL A 252 -2.38 12.35 4.70
N LEU A 253 -3.07 13.45 5.01
CA LEU A 253 -4.07 13.50 6.07
C LEU A 253 -5.29 12.62 5.75
N ILE A 254 -5.75 12.56 4.51
CA ILE A 254 -6.84 11.67 4.12
C ILE A 254 -6.39 10.21 4.30
N THR A 255 -5.24 9.83 3.75
CA THR A 255 -4.75 8.45 3.81
C THR A 255 -4.47 8.00 5.25
N CYS A 256 -3.84 8.83 6.08
CA CYS A 256 -3.60 8.50 7.48
C CYS A 256 -4.91 8.40 8.30
N SER A 257 -5.97 9.11 7.91
CA SER A 257 -7.28 9.01 8.59
C SER A 257 -7.95 7.69 8.25
N LEU A 258 -7.87 7.29 6.98
CA LEU A 258 -8.34 5.99 6.53
C LEU A 258 -7.55 4.83 7.16
N LEU A 259 -6.25 5.01 7.42
CA LEU A 259 -5.43 4.06 8.18
C LEU A 259 -5.98 3.85 9.59
N VAL A 260 -6.27 4.94 10.31
CA VAL A 260 -6.84 4.87 11.68
C VAL A 260 -8.21 4.19 11.67
N VAL A 261 -9.07 4.52 10.70
CA VAL A 261 -10.38 3.87 10.54
C VAL A 261 -10.21 2.37 10.27
N SER A 262 -9.24 1.98 9.45
CA SER A 262 -8.98 0.57 9.13
C SER A 262 -8.48 -0.20 10.36
N ILE A 263 -7.59 0.40 11.15
CA ILE A 263 -7.14 -0.19 12.43
C ILE A 263 -8.32 -0.36 13.38
N GLY A 264 -9.16 0.66 13.53
CA GLY A 264 -10.35 0.60 14.39
C GLY A 264 -11.35 -0.46 13.91
N GLY A 265 -11.59 -0.54 12.60
CA GLY A 265 -12.42 -1.57 11.98
C GLY A 265 -11.92 -2.96 12.32
N TYR A 266 -10.64 -3.23 12.10
CA TYR A 266 -10.04 -4.51 12.43
C TYR A 266 -10.15 -4.88 13.92
N LEU A 267 -9.95 -3.93 14.84
CA LEU A 267 -10.13 -4.18 16.28
C LEU A 267 -11.57 -4.57 16.62
N LEU A 268 -12.57 -4.00 15.92
CA LEU A 268 -13.97 -4.40 16.04
C LEU A 268 -14.22 -5.79 15.47
N GLU A 269 -13.62 -6.14 14.32
CA GLU A 269 -13.74 -7.48 13.74
C GLU A 269 -13.21 -8.58 14.67
N GLN A 270 -12.06 -8.33 15.31
CA GLN A 270 -11.49 -9.31 16.25
C GLN A 270 -12.32 -9.44 17.53
N HIS A 271 -12.96 -8.35 17.98
CA HIS A 271 -13.81 -8.37 19.16
C HIS A 271 -15.17 -9.03 18.91
N PHE A 272 -15.78 -8.77 17.75
CA PHE A 272 -17.07 -9.30 17.33
C PHE A 272 -16.90 -10.29 16.17
N ASN A 273 -16.03 -11.28 16.36
CA ASN A 273 -15.66 -12.25 15.32
C ASN A 273 -16.78 -13.24 14.94
N ASP A 274 -17.88 -13.24 15.68
CA ASP A 274 -19.13 -13.98 15.43
C ASP A 274 -20.12 -13.18 14.56
N GLN A 275 -19.93 -11.86 14.43
CA GLN A 275 -20.83 -10.96 13.71
C GLN A 275 -20.37 -10.74 12.27
N GLU A 276 -20.94 -11.51 11.34
CA GLU A 276 -20.54 -11.53 9.93
C GLU A 276 -20.53 -10.15 9.25
N TRP A 277 -21.55 -9.32 9.52
CA TRP A 277 -21.64 -8.00 8.90
C TRP A 277 -20.50 -7.05 9.32
N ILE A 278 -19.98 -7.18 10.55
CA ILE A 278 -18.86 -6.38 11.05
C ILE A 278 -17.58 -6.78 10.31
N VAL A 279 -17.32 -8.09 10.21
CA VAL A 279 -16.16 -8.66 9.48
C VAL A 279 -16.18 -8.25 8.01
N LEU A 280 -17.35 -8.30 7.36
CA LEU A 280 -17.45 -7.89 5.97
C LEU A 280 -17.17 -6.39 5.82
N MET A 281 -17.72 -5.55 6.70
CA MET A 281 -17.50 -4.12 6.65
C MET A 281 -16.02 -3.75 6.82
N GLY A 282 -15.31 -4.35 7.77
CA GLY A 282 -13.90 -4.08 7.96
C GLY A 282 -13.04 -4.64 6.82
N THR A 283 -13.35 -5.83 6.29
CA THR A 283 -12.64 -6.41 5.13
C THR A 283 -12.77 -5.53 3.88
N TYR A 284 -13.98 -5.11 3.51
CA TYR A 284 -14.15 -4.21 2.38
C TYR A 284 -13.58 -2.82 2.67
N GLY A 285 -13.72 -2.31 3.90
CA GLY A 285 -13.13 -1.04 4.33
C GLY A 285 -11.61 -1.04 4.20
N PHE A 286 -10.96 -2.14 4.56
CA PHE A 286 -9.53 -2.36 4.45
C PHE A 286 -9.07 -2.36 2.99
N VAL A 287 -9.76 -3.09 2.11
CA VAL A 287 -9.46 -3.08 0.66
C VAL A 287 -9.60 -1.67 0.07
N LEU A 288 -10.66 -0.94 0.44
CA LEU A 288 -10.86 0.45 0.02
C LEU A 288 -9.75 1.37 0.54
N PHE A 289 -9.28 1.17 1.77
CA PHE A 289 -8.14 1.90 2.31
C PHE A 289 -6.88 1.67 1.48
N GLN A 290 -6.53 0.42 1.15
CA GLN A 290 -5.35 0.12 0.34
C GLN A 290 -5.43 0.73 -1.07
N GLY A 291 -6.62 0.75 -1.64
CA GLY A 291 -6.92 1.43 -2.90
C GLY A 291 -6.94 2.95 -2.84
N SER A 292 -7.07 3.53 -1.65
CA SER A 292 -7.39 4.95 -1.50
C SER A 292 -6.28 5.87 -1.99
N SER A 293 -5.01 5.53 -1.77
CA SER A 293 -3.91 6.43 -2.14
C SER A 293 -3.85 6.66 -3.65
N ALA A 294 -4.12 5.66 -4.49
CA ALA A 294 -4.27 5.85 -5.94
C ALA A 294 -5.36 6.85 -6.31
N LEU A 295 -6.56 6.71 -5.72
CA LEU A 295 -7.66 7.64 -5.95
C LEU A 295 -7.29 9.06 -5.52
N VAL A 296 -6.67 9.19 -4.34
CA VAL A 296 -6.21 10.47 -3.80
C VAL A 296 -5.10 11.07 -4.70
N TYR A 297 -4.15 10.26 -5.20
CA TYR A 297 -3.12 10.72 -6.14
C TYR A 297 -3.74 11.25 -7.45
N LEU A 298 -4.70 10.53 -8.03
CA LEU A 298 -5.35 10.93 -9.29
C LEU A 298 -6.22 12.18 -9.14
N LEU A 299 -6.92 12.32 -8.01
CA LEU A 299 -7.85 13.42 -7.76
C LEU A 299 -7.14 14.69 -7.27
N LEU A 300 -6.21 14.57 -6.31
CA LEU A 300 -5.64 15.71 -5.59
C LEU A 300 -4.23 16.08 -6.04
N ASN A 301 -3.45 15.13 -6.58
CA ASN A 301 -2.08 15.41 -7.02
C ASN A 301 -2.05 15.87 -8.48
N ARG A 302 -2.17 17.20 -8.65
CA ARG A 302 -2.11 17.87 -9.96
C ARG A 302 -0.87 17.47 -10.78
N THR A 303 0.26 17.21 -10.12
CA THR A 303 1.51 16.86 -10.79
C THR A 303 1.37 15.48 -11.46
N ILE A 304 0.92 14.48 -10.70
CA ILE A 304 0.65 13.13 -11.21
C ILE A 304 -0.38 13.19 -12.32
N ARG A 305 -1.51 13.88 -12.11
CA ARG A 305 -2.56 14.03 -13.12
C ARG A 305 -2.04 14.64 -14.43
N THR A 306 -1.16 15.63 -14.35
CA THR A 306 -0.59 16.27 -15.54
C THR A 306 0.30 15.30 -16.32
N GLU A 307 1.13 14.52 -15.62
CA GLU A 307 1.96 13.48 -16.25
C GLU A 307 1.09 12.38 -16.89
N VAL A 308 0.06 11.90 -16.18
CA VAL A 308 -0.89 10.91 -16.70
C VAL A 308 -1.60 11.41 -17.97
N LEU A 309 -2.07 12.65 -17.98
CA LEU A 309 -2.71 13.25 -19.16
C LEU A 309 -1.74 13.39 -20.33
N GLN A 310 -0.48 13.76 -20.08
CA GLN A 310 0.54 13.84 -21.12
C GLN A 310 0.85 12.47 -21.74
N LEU A 311 0.79 11.40 -20.96
CA LEU A 311 0.99 10.03 -21.45
C LEU A 311 -0.15 9.57 -22.35
N ILE A 312 -1.39 9.85 -21.95
CA ILE A 312 -2.58 9.57 -22.75
C ILE A 312 -2.52 10.37 -24.07
N ALA A 313 -2.18 11.66 -24.00
CA ALA A 313 -2.05 12.51 -25.17
C ALA A 313 -0.93 12.05 -26.13
N SER A 314 0.23 11.67 -25.60
CA SER A 314 1.37 11.19 -26.41
C SER A 314 1.06 9.87 -27.11
N LYS A 315 0.36 8.94 -26.43
CA LYS A 315 -0.14 7.70 -27.06
C LYS A 315 -1.14 8.00 -28.19
N LYS A 316 -2.03 8.98 -28.00
CA LYS A 316 -3.00 9.39 -29.02
C LYS A 316 -2.33 9.98 -30.28
N ILE A 317 -1.26 10.75 -30.11
CA ILE A 317 -0.48 11.32 -31.23
C ILE A 317 0.31 10.23 -31.97
N SER A 318 0.92 9.28 -31.25
CA SER A 318 1.63 8.14 -31.85
C SER A 318 0.68 7.21 -32.63
N HIS A 319 -0.54 7.01 -32.14
CA HIS A 319 -1.54 6.20 -32.85
C HIS A 319 -2.04 6.90 -34.13
N ASN A 320 -2.21 8.23 -34.12
CA ASN A 320 -2.64 8.98 -35.30
C ASN A 320 -1.53 9.14 -36.37
N SER A 321 -0.25 9.12 -35.98
CA SER A 321 0.88 9.19 -36.91
C SER A 321 1.17 7.85 -37.59
N ASN A 322 0.79 6.72 -36.98
CA ASN A 322 0.86 5.39 -37.61
C ASN A 322 -0.35 5.05 -38.50
N SER A 323 -1.41 5.86 -38.50
CA SER A 323 -2.58 5.71 -39.38
C SER A 323 -2.59 6.65 -40.59
N GLY A 324 -1.55 7.47 -40.78
CA GLY A 324 -1.36 8.29 -41.98
C GLY A 324 -0.56 7.52 -43.05
N PRO A 325 -0.82 7.72 -44.36
CA PRO A 325 -0.07 7.04 -45.41
C PRO A 325 1.42 7.44 -45.31
N ARG A 326 2.31 6.45 -45.21
CA ARG A 326 3.76 6.65 -45.21
C ARG A 326 4.19 7.41 -46.47
N PRO A 327 4.89 8.56 -46.37
CA PRO A 327 5.61 9.11 -47.50
C PRO A 327 6.75 8.15 -47.86
N GLN A 328 6.76 7.65 -49.10
CA GLN A 328 7.88 6.90 -49.65
C GLN A 328 9.11 7.81 -49.68
N THR A 329 10.10 7.52 -48.84
CA THR A 329 11.39 8.21 -48.87
C THR A 329 12.24 7.57 -49.95
N ILE A 330 12.38 8.24 -51.09
CA ILE A 330 13.36 7.90 -52.11
C ILE A 330 14.75 8.28 -51.57
N SER A 331 15.58 7.27 -51.40
CA SER A 331 16.99 7.34 -51.07
C SER A 331 17.80 7.81 -52.29
N GLN A 332 18.53 8.91 -52.16
CA GLN A 332 19.70 9.15 -52.99
C GLN A 332 20.92 9.53 -52.15
N TYR A 333 21.91 8.66 -52.29
CA TYR A 333 23.31 8.78 -51.92
C TYR A 333 23.94 10.10 -52.40
N GLN A 334 24.75 10.74 -51.56
CA GLN A 334 26.04 11.29 -51.99
C GLN A 334 27.02 11.41 -50.82
N GLN A 335 28.18 10.78 -51.00
CA GLN A 335 29.32 10.68 -50.08
C GLN A 335 30.27 11.88 -50.24
N ASN A 336 30.61 12.55 -49.12
CA ASN A 336 31.92 13.09 -48.67
C ASN A 336 32.78 14.02 -49.59
N PRO A 337 33.87 14.71 -49.12
CA PRO A 337 34.51 14.75 -47.77
C PRO A 337 34.98 16.14 -47.22
N ILE A 338 35.21 16.16 -45.89
CA ILE A 338 36.29 16.77 -45.06
C ILE A 338 37.09 18.00 -45.62
N PRO A 339 37.16 19.15 -44.89
CA PRO A 339 38.16 20.19 -45.15
C PRO A 339 39.44 20.01 -44.31
N ARG A 340 40.60 19.94 -45.00
CA ARG A 340 41.94 20.08 -44.40
C ARG A 340 42.34 21.55 -44.27
N SER A 341 43.00 21.83 -43.15
CA SER A 341 43.79 23.01 -42.75
C SER A 341 44.53 23.78 -43.86
N ARG A 342 44.62 25.12 -43.70
CA ARG A 342 45.82 25.94 -44.00
C ARG A 342 45.72 27.34 -43.32
N ARG A 343 46.65 27.63 -42.40
CA ARG A 343 47.32 28.96 -42.27
C ARG A 343 48.26 29.10 -43.48
N PRO A 344 48.55 30.29 -44.04
CA PRO A 344 49.38 31.37 -43.43
C PRO A 344 48.78 32.77 -43.74
N THR A 345 49.21 33.92 -43.22
CA THR A 345 50.51 34.47 -42.80
C THR A 345 50.29 35.47 -41.67
#